data_AF-A0A6M3ZNH3-F1
#
_entry.id   AF-A0A6M3ZNH3-F1
#
_cell.length_a   1.000
_cell.length_b   1.000
_cell.length_c   1.000
_cell.angle_alpha   90.00
_cell.angle_beta   90.00
_cell.angle_gamma   90.00
#
_symmetry.space_group_name_H-M   'P 1'
#
loop_
_entity.id
_entity.type
_entity.pdbx_description
1 polymer ?
#
loop_
_entity_poly.entity_id
_entity_poly.type
_entity_poly.pdbx_seq_one_letter_code
_entity_poly.pdbx_strand_id
1 'polypeptide(L)'
;MPNQTASVRHQLLRSACALVIGLAALGAASHVFAAGKNGNSEYQQQIAACKSGSSTEDRATCLREAGAAQQAAARGTLTDPSPAQLKENALRRCEGLPQSDRIDCEKRVNGQGRVDGSVAEGGIFRETVTIVPAK
;
A
#
# COMPACT_ATOMS: atom_id res chain seq x y z
N MET A 1 -2.83 39.29 -67.83
CA MET A 1 -2.90 37.83 -67.58
C MET A 1 -1.80 37.45 -66.56
N PRO A 2 -2.03 37.57 -65.24
CA PRO A 2 -0.98 37.33 -64.25
C PRO A 2 -0.98 35.89 -63.68
N ASN A 3 0.14 35.21 -63.93
CA ASN A 3 0.94 34.30 -63.09
C ASN A 3 0.26 33.46 -61.96
N GLN A 4 0.07 32.16 -62.20
CA GLN A 4 -0.51 31.16 -61.28
C GLN A 4 0.52 30.44 -60.36
N THR A 5 1.79 30.85 -60.36
CA THR A 5 2.91 30.11 -59.74
C THR A 5 3.14 30.39 -58.24
N ALA A 6 2.45 31.36 -57.65
CA ALA A 6 2.67 31.77 -56.25
C ALA A 6 1.81 31.00 -55.21
N SER A 7 0.69 30.40 -55.60
CA SER A 7 -0.28 29.80 -54.66
C SER A 7 0.17 28.45 -54.10
N VAL A 8 0.88 27.65 -54.90
CA VAL A 8 1.23 26.25 -54.56
C VAL A 8 2.33 26.15 -53.49
N ARG A 9 3.21 27.16 -53.40
CA ARG A 9 4.31 27.19 -52.41
C ARG A 9 3.84 27.43 -50.97
N HIS A 10 2.68 28.06 -50.75
CA HIS A 10 2.15 28.31 -49.41
C HIS A 10 1.36 27.14 -48.82
N GLN A 11 0.90 26.19 -49.65
CA GLN A 11 0.19 25.00 -49.17
C GLN A 11 1.14 23.87 -48.72
N LEU A 12 2.37 23.84 -49.25
CA LEU A 12 3.36 22.81 -48.89
C LEU A 12 4.18 23.13 -47.62
N LEU A 13 4.14 24.36 -47.11
CA LEU A 13 4.81 24.73 -45.84
C LEU A 13 3.92 24.57 -44.59
N ARG A 14 2.63 24.24 -44.73
CA ARG A 14 1.70 24.10 -43.59
C ARG A 14 1.44 22.66 -43.14
N SER A 15 1.93 21.66 -43.86
CA SER A 15 1.67 20.25 -43.56
C SER A 15 2.84 19.49 -42.90
N ALA A 16 3.89 20.18 -42.44
CA ALA A 16 5.08 19.54 -41.86
C ALA A 16 5.22 19.67 -40.32
N CYS A 17 4.26 20.30 -39.62
CA CYS A 17 4.33 20.48 -38.15
C CYS A 17 3.25 19.74 -37.35
N ALA A 18 2.44 18.88 -37.97
CA ALA A 18 1.32 18.22 -37.28
C ALA A 18 1.45 16.68 -37.23
N LEU A 19 2.66 16.14 -37.18
CA LEU A 19 2.87 14.68 -37.12
C LEU A 19 4.00 14.21 -36.18
N VAL A 20 4.27 14.94 -35.08
CA VAL A 20 5.31 14.53 -34.09
C VAL A 20 4.83 14.56 -32.63
N ILE A 21 3.55 14.81 -32.35
CA ILE A 21 3.04 14.77 -30.97
C ILE A 21 1.80 13.89 -30.90
N GLY A 22 2.00 12.58 -31.04
CA GLY A 22 0.92 11.59 -30.99
C GLY A 22 1.34 10.22 -30.46
N LEU A 23 2.51 10.09 -29.82
CA LEU A 23 3.07 8.82 -29.37
C LEU A 23 3.66 8.88 -27.95
N ALA A 24 2.98 9.58 -27.02
CA ALA A 24 3.42 9.65 -25.63
C ALA A 24 2.22 9.73 -24.66
N ALA A 25 1.38 8.69 -24.61
CA ALA A 25 0.44 8.51 -23.49
C ALA A 25 -0.16 7.09 -23.34
N LEU A 26 0.44 6.02 -23.89
CA LEU A 26 0.14 4.65 -23.44
C LEU A 26 1.14 4.25 -22.35
N GLY A 27 0.97 4.85 -21.18
CA GLY A 27 1.83 4.64 -20.02
C GLY A 27 1.11 5.02 -18.74
N ALA A 28 -0.14 4.60 -18.59
CA ALA A 28 -0.91 4.78 -17.36
C ALA A 28 -1.50 3.44 -16.93
N ALA A 29 -0.84 2.85 -15.93
CA ALA A 29 -1.41 1.98 -14.91
C ALA A 29 -2.12 0.69 -15.36
N SER A 30 -1.33 -0.32 -15.74
CA SER A 30 -1.71 -1.72 -15.47
C SER A 30 -1.36 -2.08 -14.02
N HIS A 31 -2.08 -1.54 -13.03
CA HIS A 31 -2.13 -2.16 -11.71
C HIS A 31 -3.25 -3.20 -11.70
N VAL A 32 -2.97 -4.34 -12.33
CA VAL A 32 -3.73 -5.56 -12.08
C VAL A 32 -3.35 -6.02 -10.68
N PHE A 33 -4.17 -5.69 -9.69
CA PHE A 33 -4.16 -6.46 -8.45
C PHE A 33 -4.58 -7.88 -8.83
N ALA A 34 -3.62 -8.79 -8.86
CA ALA A 34 -3.86 -10.21 -9.01
C ALA A 34 -4.52 -10.75 -7.72
N ALA A 35 -5.79 -10.40 -7.53
CA ALA A 35 -6.68 -11.09 -6.62
C ALA A 35 -6.99 -12.47 -7.24
N GLY A 36 -6.15 -13.43 -6.92
CA GLY A 36 -6.39 -14.84 -7.24
C GLY A 36 -5.17 -15.54 -7.83
N LYS A 37 -4.69 -16.54 -7.09
CA LYS A 37 -3.76 -17.61 -7.52
C LYS A 37 -2.25 -17.31 -7.48
N ASN A 38 -1.77 -16.73 -6.37
CA ASN A 38 -0.33 -16.51 -6.09
C ASN A 38 0.24 -17.30 -4.89
N GLY A 39 -0.45 -18.33 -4.38
CA GLY A 39 0.05 -19.07 -3.20
C GLY A 39 1.44 -19.69 -3.41
N ASN A 40 1.71 -20.24 -4.60
CA ASN A 40 3.02 -20.86 -4.87
C ASN A 40 4.14 -19.82 -5.02
N SER A 41 3.89 -18.67 -5.65
CA SER A 41 4.94 -17.64 -5.82
C SER A 41 5.30 -16.98 -4.48
N GLU A 42 4.31 -16.65 -3.66
CA GLU A 42 4.52 -16.08 -2.32
C GLU A 42 5.19 -17.08 -1.38
N TYR A 43 4.79 -18.36 -1.41
CA TYR A 43 5.44 -19.39 -0.62
C TYR A 43 6.92 -19.56 -1.01
N GLN A 44 7.25 -19.60 -2.31
CA GLN A 44 8.67 -19.70 -2.72
C GLN A 44 9.49 -18.48 -2.29
N GLN A 45 8.91 -17.27 -2.35
CA GLN A 45 9.55 -16.05 -1.87
C GLN A 45 9.83 -16.11 -0.36
N GLN A 46 8.86 -16.55 0.44
CA GLN A 46 9.03 -16.73 1.88
C GLN A 46 10.12 -17.77 2.20
N ILE A 47 10.12 -18.91 1.51
CA ILE A 47 11.16 -19.93 1.68
C ILE A 47 12.54 -19.37 1.31
N ALA A 48 12.66 -18.58 0.25
CA ALA A 48 13.92 -17.93 -0.11
C ALA A 48 14.39 -16.97 0.99
N ALA A 49 13.50 -16.15 1.54
CA ALA A 49 13.80 -15.24 2.64
C ALA A 49 14.23 -15.98 3.93
N CYS A 50 13.57 -17.10 4.26
CA CYS A 50 13.98 -17.95 5.38
C CYS A 50 15.38 -18.55 5.15
N LYS A 51 15.70 -18.91 3.90
CA LYS A 51 16.99 -19.54 3.55
C LYS A 51 18.15 -18.55 3.49
N SER A 52 17.89 -17.31 3.06
CA SER A 52 18.88 -16.23 2.98
C SER A 52 19.22 -15.61 4.33
N GLY A 53 18.42 -15.89 5.38
CA GLY A 53 18.57 -15.24 6.68
C GLY A 53 18.03 -13.80 6.69
N SER A 54 17.16 -13.46 5.74
CA SER A 54 16.53 -12.13 5.68
C SER A 54 15.36 -11.98 6.65
N SER A 55 14.92 -13.08 7.29
CA SER A 55 13.96 -13.02 8.40
C SER A 55 14.68 -12.69 9.71
N THR A 56 14.02 -11.91 10.57
CA THR A 56 14.46 -11.63 11.94
C THR A 56 14.21 -12.79 12.91
N GLU A 57 13.58 -13.87 12.44
CA GLU A 57 13.22 -15.06 13.22
C GLU A 57 14.18 -16.23 12.99
N ASP A 58 14.15 -17.22 13.89
CA ASP A 58 14.85 -18.49 13.68
C ASP A 58 14.40 -19.17 12.38
N ARG A 59 15.35 -19.75 11.63
CA ARG A 59 15.10 -20.36 10.32
C ARG A 59 14.04 -21.47 10.40
N ALA A 60 14.07 -22.31 11.43
CA ALA A 60 13.09 -23.38 11.56
C ALA A 60 11.69 -22.81 11.85
N THR A 61 11.60 -21.74 12.65
CA THR A 61 10.34 -21.00 12.85
C THR A 61 9.83 -20.41 11.55
N CYS A 62 10.67 -19.66 10.82
CA CYS A 62 10.30 -19.05 9.54
C CYS A 62 9.75 -20.08 8.55
N LEU A 63 10.40 -21.25 8.41
CA LEU A 63 9.93 -22.32 7.53
C LEU A 63 8.59 -22.92 7.99
N ARG A 64 8.36 -23.05 9.30
CA ARG A 64 7.07 -23.51 9.84
C ARG A 64 5.96 -22.50 9.55
N GLU A 65 6.22 -21.20 9.72
CA GLU A 65 5.24 -20.15 9.46
C GLU A 65 4.90 -20.03 7.99
N ALA A 66 5.90 -20.11 7.09
CA ALA A 66 5.67 -20.15 5.66
C ALA A 66 4.78 -21.34 5.24
N GLY A 67 4.99 -22.52 5.85
CA GLY A 67 4.15 -23.70 5.64
C GLY A 67 2.72 -23.52 6.16
N ALA A 68 2.56 -22.92 7.34
CA ALA A 68 1.25 -22.61 7.91
C ALA A 68 0.47 -21.61 7.05
N ALA A 69 1.14 -20.56 6.55
CA ALA A 69 0.57 -19.58 5.64
C ALA A 69 0.10 -20.24 4.33
N GLN A 70 0.94 -21.09 3.73
CA GLN A 70 0.57 -21.84 2.52
C GLN A 70 -0.62 -22.77 2.75
N GLN A 71 -0.67 -23.44 3.90
CA GLN A 71 -1.81 -24.29 4.25
C GLN A 71 -3.10 -23.48 4.41
N ALA A 72 -3.03 -22.32 5.05
CA ALA A 72 -4.17 -21.42 5.19
C ALA A 72 -4.65 -20.88 3.83
N ALA A 73 -3.71 -20.52 2.94
CA ALA A 73 -4.01 -20.12 1.57
C ALA A 73 -4.69 -21.25 0.78
N ALA A 74 -4.19 -22.48 0.90
CA ALA A 74 -4.77 -23.65 0.23
C ALA A 74 -6.19 -23.97 0.73
N ARG A 75 -6.50 -23.70 2.01
CA ARG A 75 -7.86 -23.81 2.57
C ARG A 75 -8.82 -22.75 2.05
N GLY A 76 -8.32 -21.67 1.44
CA GLY A 76 -9.15 -20.59 0.90
C GLY A 76 -9.89 -19.76 1.95
N THR A 77 -9.47 -19.82 3.21
CA THR A 77 -10.10 -19.09 4.34
C THR A 77 -9.42 -17.76 4.64
N LEU A 78 -8.43 -17.36 3.85
CA LEU A 78 -7.76 -16.07 4.01
C LEU A 78 -8.69 -14.95 3.56
N THR A 79 -8.88 -13.97 4.43
CA THR A 79 -9.63 -12.75 4.12
C THR A 79 -8.68 -11.58 3.97
N ASP A 80 -8.95 -10.70 3.02
CA ASP A 80 -8.28 -9.40 2.90
C ASP A 80 -9.25 -8.30 3.36
N PRO A 81 -9.22 -7.91 4.64
CA PRO A 81 -10.14 -6.92 5.18
C PRO A 81 -9.86 -5.53 4.59
N SER A 82 -10.92 -4.81 4.22
CA SER A 82 -10.80 -3.43 3.75
C SER A 82 -10.17 -2.51 4.81
N PRO A 83 -9.59 -1.36 4.41
CA PRO A 83 -9.06 -0.38 5.36
C PRO A 83 -10.09 0.08 6.40
N ALA A 84 -11.37 0.15 6.03
CA ALA A 84 -12.46 0.48 6.94
C ALA A 84 -12.68 -0.63 7.98
N GLN A 85 -12.68 -1.91 7.58
CA GLN A 85 -12.80 -3.03 8.51
C GLN A 85 -11.60 -3.13 9.45
N LEU A 86 -10.38 -2.90 8.93
CA LEU A 86 -9.18 -2.82 9.76
C LEU A 86 -9.28 -1.69 10.79
N LYS A 87 -9.82 -0.53 10.37
CA LYS A 87 -10.03 0.61 11.25
C LYS A 87 -11.07 0.31 12.34
N GLU A 88 -12.18 -0.29 11.98
CA GLU A 88 -13.23 -0.70 12.90
C GLU A 88 -12.70 -1.69 13.94
N ASN A 89 -12.01 -2.76 13.48
CA ASN A 89 -11.37 -3.73 14.36
C ASN A 89 -10.35 -3.07 15.30
N ALA A 90 -9.67 -2.01 14.84
CA ALA A 90 -8.74 -1.26 15.67
C ALA A 90 -9.43 -0.47 16.77
N LEU A 91 -10.56 0.17 16.48
CA LEU A 91 -11.35 0.93 17.45
C LEU A 91 -12.07 0.00 18.44
N ARG A 92 -12.51 -1.18 17.99
CA ARG A 92 -13.15 -2.20 18.85
C ARG A 92 -12.29 -2.58 20.05
N ARG A 93 -10.95 -2.53 19.90
CA ARG A 93 -10.01 -2.78 21.01
C ARG A 93 -10.14 -1.76 22.15
N CYS A 94 -10.64 -0.55 21.89
CA CYS A 94 -10.83 0.49 22.90
C CYS A 94 -12.15 0.32 23.70
N GLU A 95 -13.10 -0.49 23.22
CA GLU A 95 -14.43 -0.62 23.82
C GLU A 95 -14.41 -1.23 25.23
N GLY A 96 -13.37 -2.01 25.57
CA GLY A 96 -13.19 -2.59 26.91
C GLY A 96 -12.72 -1.61 27.98
N LEU A 97 -12.42 -0.36 27.61
CA LEU A 97 -11.86 0.64 28.53
C LEU A 97 -12.95 1.52 29.19
N PRO A 98 -12.69 2.03 30.41
CA PRO A 98 -13.48 3.12 31.00
C PRO A 98 -13.58 4.33 30.07
N GLN A 99 -14.60 5.17 30.24
CA GLN A 99 -14.90 6.26 29.31
C GLN A 99 -13.72 7.23 29.09
N SER A 100 -13.02 7.62 30.17
CA SER A 100 -11.85 8.51 30.07
C SER A 100 -10.74 7.90 29.22
N ASP A 101 -10.44 6.62 29.45
CA ASP A 101 -9.32 5.92 28.83
C ASP A 101 -9.65 5.51 27.40
N ARG A 102 -10.93 5.24 27.12
CA ARG A 102 -11.44 4.97 25.78
C ARG A 102 -11.18 6.14 24.84
N ILE A 103 -11.49 7.36 25.27
CA ILE A 103 -11.27 8.58 24.47
C ILE A 103 -9.79 8.68 24.08
N ASP A 104 -8.88 8.46 25.03
CA ASP A 104 -7.45 8.55 24.74
C ASP A 104 -6.93 7.35 23.91
N CYS A 105 -7.49 6.15 24.09
CA CYS A 105 -7.22 5.00 23.22
C CYS A 105 -7.62 5.28 21.77
N GLU A 106 -8.83 5.81 21.55
CA GLU A 106 -9.34 6.14 20.22
C GLU A 106 -8.46 7.21 19.54
N LYS A 107 -8.02 8.24 20.27
CA LYS A 107 -7.06 9.22 19.74
C LYS A 107 -5.77 8.55 19.27
N ARG A 108 -5.19 7.65 20.08
CA ARG A 108 -3.97 6.90 19.71
C ARG A 108 -4.20 5.99 18.48
N VAL A 109 -5.32 5.28 18.42
CA VAL A 109 -5.71 4.43 17.28
C VAL A 109 -5.98 5.26 16.01
N ASN A 110 -6.43 6.51 16.17
CA ASN A 110 -6.56 7.49 15.10
C ASN A 110 -5.25 8.17 14.72
N GLY A 111 -4.14 7.80 15.35
CA GLY A 111 -2.81 8.28 15.03
C GLY A 111 -2.53 9.70 15.52
N GLN A 112 -3.33 10.21 16.45
CA GLN A 112 -3.09 11.51 17.07
C GLN A 112 -1.88 11.48 18.00
N GLY A 113 -1.26 12.64 18.20
CA GLY A 113 -0.14 12.83 19.11
C GLY A 113 1.22 12.74 18.44
N ARG A 114 2.27 12.77 19.27
CA ARG A 114 3.64 12.58 18.84
C ARG A 114 3.89 11.11 18.56
N VAL A 115 4.53 10.81 17.43
CA VAL A 115 4.90 9.46 17.01
C VAL A 115 6.41 9.33 17.04
N ASP A 116 6.89 8.21 17.56
CA ASP A 116 8.32 7.94 17.72
C ASP A 116 8.62 6.44 17.60
N GLY A 117 9.85 6.12 17.19
CA GLY A 117 10.30 4.76 16.91
C GLY A 117 9.85 4.21 15.56
N SER A 118 10.16 2.93 15.33
CA SER A 118 9.86 2.22 14.08
C SER A 118 9.58 0.74 14.33
N VAL A 119 8.95 0.08 13.34
CA VAL A 119 8.74 -1.38 13.40
C VAL A 119 10.08 -2.11 13.48
N ALA A 120 11.09 -1.65 12.74
CA ALA A 120 12.42 -2.24 12.74
C ALA A 120 13.12 -2.13 14.11
N GLU A 121 12.88 -1.05 14.84
CA GLU A 121 13.45 -0.80 16.18
C GLU A 121 12.60 -1.39 17.32
N GLY A 122 11.52 -2.11 17.00
CA GLY A 122 10.73 -2.87 17.98
C GLY A 122 9.40 -2.24 18.39
N GLY A 123 9.02 -1.09 17.82
CA GLY A 123 7.69 -0.54 18.08
C GLY A 123 7.52 0.93 17.69
N ILE A 124 6.25 1.34 17.61
CA ILE A 124 5.86 2.73 17.39
C ILE A 124 5.15 3.23 18.65
N PHE A 125 5.71 4.25 19.28
CA PHE A 125 5.11 4.93 20.43
C PHE A 125 4.23 6.09 19.97
N ARG A 126 3.07 6.25 20.63
CA ARG A 126 2.12 7.34 20.40
C ARG A 126 1.76 8.03 21.70
N GLU A 127 2.11 9.30 21.81
CA GLU A 127 1.95 10.08 23.03
C GLU A 127 0.99 11.25 22.82
N THR A 128 0.05 11.40 23.75
CA THR A 128 -0.84 12.56 23.87
C THR A 128 -0.86 13.00 25.34
N VAL A 129 -1.03 14.30 25.57
CA VAL A 129 -1.14 14.88 26.92
C VAL A 129 -2.52 15.48 27.07
N THR A 130 -3.27 14.98 28.05
CA THR A 130 -4.58 15.51 28.43
C THR A 130 -4.43 16.28 29.74
N ILE A 131 -4.66 17.60 29.71
CA ILE A 131 -4.66 18.43 30.92
C ILE A 131 -6.02 18.30 31.60
N VAL A 132 -6.04 17.78 32.82
CA VAL A 132 -7.24 17.72 33.66
C VAL A 132 -7.25 18.91 34.65
N PRO A 133 -8.34 19.69 34.71
CA PRO A 133 -8.43 20.80 35.67
C PRO A 133 -8.44 20.28 37.11
N ALA A 134 -7.92 21.09 38.03
CA ALA A 134 -8.01 20.82 39.46
C ALA A 134 -9.48 20.80 39.91
N LYS A 135 -9.81 19.91 40.85
CA LYS A 135 -11.13 19.85 41.50
C LYS A 135 -11.32 21.00 42.48
#